data_AF-A0A3D5J580-F1
#
_entry.id   AF-A0A3D5J580-F1
#
_cell.length_a   1.000
_cell.length_b   1.000
_cell.length_c   1.000
_cell.angle_alpha   90.00
_cell.angle_beta   90.00
_cell.angle_gamma   90.00
#
_symmetry.space_group_name_H-M   'P 1'
#
loop_
_entity.id
_entity.type
_entity.pdbx_description
1 polymer ?
#
loop_
_entity_poly.entity_id
_entity_poly.type
_entity_poly.pdbx_seq_one_letter_code
_entity_poly.pdbx_strand_id
1 'polypeptide(L)'
;EKPKNPKSSFAVPGIYFYDNEVIKIAKNIKPSERGELEITDINKSYLTKGKLRVSILDSGTAWLDTGTFNSLMQASQFVQVIEERQGLKIGAIEASAYKMGYISKEQFLDLIAPYLKSGYSQNLLKSI
;
A
#
# COMPACT_ATOMS: atom_id res chain seq x y z
N GLU A 1 -12.42 0.32 -16.63
CA GLU A 1 -12.00 -0.80 -15.78
C GLU A 1 -11.84 -2.02 -16.65
N LYS A 2 -10.74 -2.78 -16.48
CA LYS A 2 -10.45 -4.05 -17.19
C LYS A 2 -10.83 -4.07 -18.69
N PRO A 3 -10.24 -3.19 -19.53
CA PRO A 3 -10.57 -3.13 -20.94
C PRO A 3 -10.14 -4.39 -21.69
N LYS A 4 -10.98 -4.90 -22.61
CA LYS A 4 -10.61 -6.03 -23.50
C LYS A 4 -9.36 -5.74 -24.33
N ASN A 5 -9.21 -4.47 -24.74
CA ASN A 5 -8.05 -3.96 -25.47
C ASN A 5 -7.42 -2.81 -24.65
N PRO A 6 -6.40 -3.09 -23.81
CA PRO A 6 -5.72 -2.07 -23.01
C PRO A 6 -5.05 -1.01 -23.88
N LYS A 7 -5.19 0.27 -23.48
CA LYS A 7 -4.53 1.39 -24.18
C LYS A 7 -3.06 1.59 -23.80
N SER A 8 -2.63 0.96 -22.71
CA SER A 8 -1.25 1.02 -22.20
C SER A 8 -0.98 -0.19 -21.30
N SER A 9 0.29 -0.42 -20.96
CA SER A 9 0.72 -1.41 -19.97
C SER A 9 0.66 -0.93 -18.52
N PHE A 10 0.23 0.31 -18.26
CA PHE A 10 0.11 0.85 -16.90
C PHE A 10 -1.16 0.34 -16.23
N ALA A 11 -0.99 -0.21 -15.03
CA ALA A 11 -2.07 -0.49 -14.10
C ALA A 11 -2.19 0.64 -13.06
N VAL A 12 -3.40 0.91 -12.59
CA VAL A 12 -3.63 1.82 -11.47
C VAL A 12 -3.53 0.98 -10.18
N PRO A 13 -2.53 1.23 -9.32
CA PRO A 13 -2.38 0.49 -8.07
C PRO A 13 -3.50 0.86 -7.08
N GLY A 14 -3.67 0.03 -6.07
CA GLY A 14 -4.68 0.17 -5.01
C GLY A 14 -4.40 1.28 -3.98
N ILE A 15 -3.75 2.38 -4.39
CA ILE A 15 -3.48 3.54 -3.53
C ILE A 15 -4.06 4.77 -4.21
N TYR A 16 -4.95 5.47 -3.51
CA TYR A 16 -5.68 6.61 -4.03
C TYR A 16 -5.71 7.73 -3.00
N PHE A 17 -5.45 8.96 -3.44
CA PHE A 17 -5.57 10.17 -2.62
C PHE A 17 -6.67 11.04 -3.21
N TYR A 18 -7.64 11.42 -2.37
CA TYR A 18 -8.75 12.27 -2.78
C TYR A 18 -8.94 13.43 -1.81
N ASP A 19 -9.46 14.53 -2.33
CA ASP A 19 -10.04 15.58 -1.52
C ASP A 19 -11.45 15.17 -1.02
N ASN A 20 -12.07 16.04 -0.23
CA ASN A 20 -13.37 15.76 0.38
C ASN A 20 -14.53 15.63 -0.64
N GLU A 21 -14.35 16.03 -1.92
CA GLU A 21 -15.40 15.85 -2.94
C GLU A 21 -15.73 14.38 -3.20
N VAL A 22 -14.79 13.47 -2.87
CA VAL A 22 -14.93 12.03 -3.09
C VAL A 22 -16.19 11.47 -2.46
N ILE A 23 -16.61 12.01 -1.31
CA ILE A 23 -17.82 11.58 -0.60
C ILE A 23 -19.06 11.84 -1.46
N LYS A 24 -19.15 13.03 -2.08
CA LYS A 24 -20.28 13.38 -2.96
C LYS A 24 -20.23 12.57 -4.25
N ILE A 25 -19.04 12.35 -4.81
CA ILE A 25 -18.87 11.56 -6.03
C ILE A 25 -19.32 10.12 -5.77
N ALA A 26 -18.80 9.48 -4.72
CA ALA A 26 -19.10 8.09 -4.36
C ALA A 26 -20.60 7.86 -4.17
N LYS A 27 -21.31 8.79 -3.51
CA LYS A 27 -22.78 8.72 -3.33
C LYS A 27 -23.59 8.72 -4.62
N ASN A 28 -23.02 9.22 -5.73
CA ASN A 28 -23.72 9.33 -7.01
C ASN A 28 -23.27 8.28 -8.04
N ILE A 29 -22.36 7.37 -7.68
CA ILE A 29 -21.93 6.28 -8.56
C ILE A 29 -23.03 5.24 -8.66
N LYS A 30 -23.21 4.72 -9.87
CA LYS A 30 -24.14 3.62 -10.16
C LYS A 30 -23.37 2.30 -10.19
N PRO A 31 -24.00 1.18 -9.80
CA PRO A 31 -23.39 -0.14 -9.94
C PRO A 31 -22.96 -0.40 -11.38
N SER A 32 -21.80 -1.04 -11.55
CA SER A 32 -21.30 -1.49 -12.84
C SER A 32 -22.11 -2.67 -13.38
N GLU A 33 -21.78 -3.16 -14.57
CA GLU A 33 -22.32 -4.42 -15.12
C GLU A 33 -22.10 -5.62 -14.18
N ARG A 34 -21.13 -5.51 -13.25
CA ARG A 34 -20.80 -6.53 -12.24
C ARG A 34 -21.57 -6.33 -10.93
N GLY A 35 -22.39 -5.29 -10.81
CA GLY A 35 -23.11 -4.92 -9.59
C GLY A 35 -22.24 -4.24 -8.53
N GLU A 36 -21.00 -3.87 -8.86
CA GLU A 36 -20.04 -3.25 -7.95
C GLU A 36 -20.03 -1.72 -8.11
N LEU A 37 -19.76 -0.98 -7.03
CA LEU A 37 -19.44 0.44 -7.11
C LEU A 37 -17.94 0.59 -7.37
N GLU A 38 -17.58 0.91 -8.61
CA GLU A 38 -16.19 0.86 -9.08
C GLU A 38 -15.39 2.10 -8.67
N ILE A 39 -14.22 1.89 -8.07
CA ILE A 39 -13.25 2.97 -7.80
C ILE A 39 -12.84 3.71 -9.08
N THR A 40 -12.83 3.01 -10.22
CA THR A 40 -12.53 3.58 -11.53
C THR A 40 -13.57 4.61 -11.97
N ASP A 41 -14.81 4.54 -11.50
CA ASP A 41 -15.81 5.57 -11.79
C ASP A 41 -15.60 6.83 -10.92
N ILE A 42 -15.06 6.69 -9.70
CA ILE A 42 -14.56 7.83 -8.92
C ILE A 42 -13.42 8.50 -9.69
N ASN A 43 -12.41 7.73 -10.12
CA ASN A 43 -11.26 8.24 -10.87
C ASN A 43 -11.69 8.96 -12.16
N LYS A 44 -12.65 8.40 -12.91
CA LYS A 44 -13.23 9.05 -14.09
C LYS A 44 -13.89 10.37 -13.75
N SER A 45 -14.60 10.48 -12.63
CA SER A 45 -15.22 11.75 -12.20
C SER A 45 -14.18 12.84 -11.93
N TYR A 46 -13.05 12.48 -11.30
CA TYR A 46 -11.94 13.42 -11.13
C TYR A 46 -11.25 13.75 -12.47
N LEU A 47 -11.15 12.78 -13.38
CA LEU A 47 -10.59 12.98 -14.72
C LEU A 47 -11.44 13.96 -15.55
N THR A 48 -12.76 13.78 -15.59
CA THR A 48 -13.66 14.67 -16.35
C THR A 48 -13.67 16.09 -15.80
N LYS A 49 -13.42 16.26 -14.50
CA LYS A 49 -13.24 17.56 -13.84
C LYS A 49 -11.83 18.16 -14.04
N GLY A 50 -10.90 17.46 -14.69
CA GLY A 50 -9.51 17.90 -14.83
C GLY A 50 -8.72 17.94 -13.52
N LYS A 51 -9.21 17.24 -12.47
CA LYS A 51 -8.61 17.22 -11.13
C LYS A 51 -7.78 15.96 -10.85
N LEU A 52 -7.82 14.96 -11.74
CA LEU A 52 -7.02 13.75 -11.59
C LEU A 52 -5.55 14.03 -11.91
N ARG A 53 -4.67 13.72 -10.96
CA ARG A 53 -3.22 13.66 -11.17
C ARG A 53 -2.77 12.22 -11.08
N VAL A 54 -1.86 11.82 -11.97
CA VAL A 54 -1.29 10.47 -12.00
C VAL A 54 0.21 10.60 -11.80
N SER A 55 0.74 9.87 -10.84
CA SER A 55 2.18 9.72 -10.60
C SER A 55 2.60 8.32 -11.01
N ILE A 56 3.66 8.24 -11.83
CA ILE A 56 4.26 6.97 -12.22
C ILE A 56 5.19 6.53 -11.09
N LEU A 57 5.04 5.29 -10.63
CA LEU A 57 5.97 4.69 -9.67
C LEU A 57 7.28 4.37 -10.38
N ASP A 58 8.41 4.66 -9.73
CA ASP A 58 9.73 4.39 -10.29
C ASP A 58 9.93 2.90 -10.58
N SER A 59 10.77 2.58 -11.56
CA SER A 59 11.07 1.19 -11.97
C SER A 59 11.64 0.32 -10.84
N GLY A 60 12.18 0.91 -9.78
CA GLY A 60 12.62 0.21 -8.56
C GLY A 60 11.51 -0.13 -7.58
N THR A 61 10.28 0.32 -7.82
CA THR A 61 9.14 0.09 -6.93
C THR A 61 8.52 -1.27 -7.21
N ALA A 62 8.47 -2.13 -6.19
CA ALA A 62 7.71 -3.38 -6.26
C ALA A 62 6.25 -3.12 -5.85
N TRP A 63 5.31 -3.38 -6.77
CA TRP A 63 3.89 -3.46 -6.48
C TRP A 63 3.42 -4.91 -6.61
N LEU A 64 3.00 -5.51 -5.49
CA LEU A 64 2.62 -6.93 -5.42
C LEU A 64 1.18 -7.03 -4.95
N ASP A 65 0.35 -7.78 -5.70
CA ASP A 65 -1.02 -8.10 -5.33
C ASP A 65 -1.14 -9.58 -4.92
N THR A 66 -1.69 -9.83 -3.75
CA THR A 66 -1.76 -11.17 -3.14
C THR A 66 -3.09 -11.87 -3.44
N GLY A 67 -3.69 -11.59 -4.60
CA GLY A 67 -4.98 -12.15 -5.01
C GLY A 67 -5.00 -13.65 -5.33
N THR A 68 -3.85 -14.31 -5.44
CA THR A 68 -3.74 -15.77 -5.66
C THR A 68 -2.74 -16.40 -4.68
N PHE A 69 -2.82 -17.71 -4.45
CA PHE A 69 -1.83 -18.41 -3.61
C PHE A 69 -0.39 -18.25 -4.13
N ASN A 70 -0.21 -18.31 -5.46
CA ASN A 70 1.11 -18.13 -6.08
C ASN A 70 1.62 -16.69 -5.88
N SER A 71 0.77 -15.68 -6.09
CA SER A 71 1.18 -14.29 -5.91
C SER A 71 1.44 -13.93 -4.44
N LEU A 72 0.70 -14.55 -3.51
CA LEU A 72 0.99 -14.46 -2.08
C LEU A 72 2.35 -15.05 -1.73
N MET A 73 2.68 -16.24 -2.25
CA MET A 73 3.99 -16.86 -2.00
C MET A 73 5.12 -16.00 -2.55
N GLN A 74 4.97 -15.48 -3.76
CA GLN A 74 5.96 -14.58 -4.38
C GLN A 74 6.16 -13.30 -3.55
N ALA A 75 5.08 -12.71 -3.05
CA ALA A 75 5.16 -11.54 -2.17
C ALA A 75 5.89 -11.84 -0.86
N SER A 76 5.57 -12.96 -0.22
CA SER A 76 6.25 -13.41 1.01
C SER A 76 7.74 -13.62 0.79
N GLN A 77 8.13 -14.30 -0.30
CA GLN A 77 9.53 -14.51 -0.66
C GLN A 77 10.26 -13.20 -0.95
N PHE A 78 9.62 -12.28 -1.67
CA PHE A 78 10.18 -10.96 -1.96
C PHE A 78 10.50 -10.21 -0.67
N VAL A 79 9.53 -10.13 0.26
CA VAL A 79 9.73 -9.48 1.57
C VAL A 79 10.86 -10.16 2.34
N GLN A 80 10.82 -11.49 2.46
CA GLN A 80 11.85 -12.25 3.19
C GLN A 80 13.26 -11.94 2.69
N VAL A 81 13.49 -12.00 1.37
CA VAL A 81 14.81 -11.76 0.78
C VAL A 81 15.31 -10.35 1.05
N ILE A 82 14.44 -9.33 0.94
CA ILE A 82 14.83 -7.95 1.23
C ILE A 82 15.20 -7.79 2.70
N GLU A 83 14.38 -8.31 3.62
CA GLU A 83 14.64 -8.19 5.04
C GLU A 83 15.95 -8.87 5.46
N GLU A 84 16.24 -10.06 4.93
CA GLU A 84 17.47 -10.81 5.21
C GLU A 84 18.72 -10.10 4.69
N ARG A 85 18.63 -9.40 3.55
CA ARG A 85 19.78 -8.76 2.89
C ARG A 85 20.06 -7.34 3.38
N GLN A 86 19.01 -6.58 3.69
CA GLN A 86 19.14 -5.16 4.05
C GLN A 86 19.08 -4.93 5.55
N GLY A 87 18.69 -5.93 6.36
CA GLY A 87 18.52 -5.78 7.80
C GLY A 87 17.39 -4.83 8.21
N LEU A 88 16.55 -4.42 7.24
CA LEU A 88 15.37 -3.59 7.43
C LEU A 88 14.14 -4.48 7.56
N LYS A 89 13.15 -4.04 8.34
CA LYS A 89 11.85 -4.70 8.42
C LYS A 89 10.82 -3.95 7.59
N ILE A 90 10.18 -4.64 6.65
CA ILE A 90 9.15 -4.08 5.77
C ILE A 90 7.81 -4.17 6.51
N GLY A 91 7.07 -3.07 6.55
CA GLY A 91 5.74 -3.05 7.18
C GLY A 91 5.75 -3.05 8.72
N ALA A 92 6.89 -2.81 9.36
CA ALA A 92 6.97 -2.64 10.80
C ALA A 92 6.31 -1.31 11.23
N ILE A 93 5.12 -1.40 11.81
CA ILE A 93 4.31 -0.23 12.17
C ILE A 93 4.91 0.54 13.35
N GLU A 94 5.54 -0.15 14.30
CA GLU A 94 6.16 0.47 15.48
C GLU A 94 7.35 1.33 15.07
N ALA A 95 8.19 0.81 14.16
CA ALA A 95 9.34 1.55 13.63
C ALA A 95 8.89 2.76 12.81
N SER A 96 7.82 2.61 12.03
CA SER A 96 7.21 3.71 11.29
C SER A 96 6.67 4.79 12.22
N ALA A 97 5.91 4.41 13.25
CA ALA A 97 5.34 5.33 14.23
C ALA A 97 6.44 6.10 14.99
N TYR A 98 7.51 5.42 15.41
CA TYR A 98 8.65 6.06 16.06
C TYR A 98 9.37 7.03 15.11
N LYS A 99 9.68 6.61 13.88
CA LYS A 99 10.34 7.47 12.87
C LYS A 99 9.50 8.68 12.47
N MET A 100 8.18 8.55 12.47
CA MET A 100 7.24 9.65 12.20
C MET A 100 7.00 10.55 13.42
N GLY A 101 7.56 10.21 14.60
CA GLY A 101 7.41 11.00 15.83
C GLY A 101 6.04 10.85 16.50
N TYR A 102 5.27 9.81 16.16
CA TYR A 102 3.97 9.54 16.79
C TYR A 102 4.10 8.93 18.18
N ILE A 103 5.23 8.29 18.47
CA ILE A 103 5.55 7.69 19.77
C ILE A 103 6.97 8.06 20.20
N SER A 104 7.21 8.11 21.51
CA SER A 104 8.55 8.31 22.07
C SER A 104 9.41 7.06 21.93
N LYS A 105 10.71 7.21 22.19
CA LYS A 105 11.66 6.10 22.20
C LYS A 105 11.31 5.06 23.27
N GLU A 106 10.88 5.52 24.44
CA GLU A 106 10.48 4.67 25.57
C GLU A 106 9.25 3.83 25.19
N GLN A 107 8.21 4.47 24.63
CA GLN A 107 7.02 3.79 24.14
C GLN A 107 7.36 2.75 23.07
N PHE A 108 8.27 3.09 22.16
CA PHE A 108 8.73 2.15 21.14
C PHE A 108 9.44 0.93 21.74
N LEU A 109 10.35 1.14 22.70
CA LEU A 109 11.08 0.04 23.37
C LEU A 109 10.13 -0.87 24.15
N ASP A 110 9.15 -0.31 24.83
CA ASP A 110 8.13 -1.07 25.56
C ASP A 110 7.28 -1.93 24.62
N LEU A 111 6.89 -1.38 23.45
CA LEU A 111 6.11 -2.12 22.45
C LEU A 111 6.85 -3.33 21.88
N ILE A 112 8.17 -3.21 21.66
CA ILE A 112 8.94 -4.29 21.05
C ILE A 112 9.48 -5.30 22.08
N ALA A 113 9.51 -4.98 23.38
CA ALA A 113 10.05 -5.85 24.41
C ALA A 113 9.46 -7.28 24.42
N PRO A 114 8.14 -7.49 24.24
CA PRO A 114 7.55 -8.84 24.24
C PRO A 114 8.04 -9.73 23.08
N TYR A 115 8.49 -9.14 21.97
CA TYR A 115 8.84 -9.86 20.74
C TYR A 115 10.34 -10.15 20.60
N LEU A 116 11.13 -9.97 21.66
CA LEU A 116 12.57 -10.22 21.65
C LEU A 116 12.96 -11.65 21.21
N LYS A 117 12.11 -12.64 21.52
CA LYS A 117 12.35 -14.05 21.17
C LYS A 117 12.03 -14.40 19.71
N SER A 118 11.22 -13.60 19.01
CA SER A 118 10.81 -13.91 17.63
C SER A 118 11.80 -13.43 16.57
N GLY A 119 12.85 -12.72 16.96
CA GLY A 119 13.78 -12.05 16.04
C GLY A 119 13.21 -10.78 15.39
N TYR A 120 11.93 -10.45 15.62
CA TYR A 120 11.32 -9.21 15.15
C TYR A 120 11.99 -8.00 15.82
N SER A 121 11.96 -7.94 17.16
CA SER A 121 12.52 -6.81 17.92
C SER A 121 14.02 -6.65 17.76
N GLN A 122 14.77 -7.74 17.57
CA GLN A 122 16.22 -7.68 17.36
C GLN A 122 16.58 -6.93 16.08
N ASN A 123 15.79 -7.11 15.01
CA ASN A 123 15.99 -6.38 13.76
C ASN A 123 15.53 -4.93 13.89
N LEU A 124 14.43 -4.68 14.60
CA LEU A 124 13.97 -3.32 14.84
C LEU A 124 14.96 -2.49 15.67
N LEU A 125 15.59 -3.07 16.70
CA LEU A 125 16.61 -2.41 17.50
C LEU A 125 17.85 -1.99 16.68
N LYS A 126 18.19 -2.72 15.62
CA LYS A 126 19.30 -2.39 14.71
C LYS A 126 18.96 -1.25 13.74
N SER A 127 17.67 -0.98 13.54
CA SER A 127 17.17 0.02 12.58
C SER A 127 16.94 1.42 13.19
N ILE A 128 17.19 1.55 14.50
CA ILE A 128 17.23 2.82 15.24
C ILE A 128 18.65 3.35 15.28
#